data_AF-A0A8K0LZG3-F1
#
_entry.id   AF-A0A8K0LZG3-F1
#
_cell.length_a   1.000
_cell.length_b   1.000
_cell.length_c   1.000
_cell.angle_alpha   90.00
_cell.angle_beta   90.00
_cell.angle_gamma   90.00
#
_symmetry.space_group_name_H-M   'P 1'
#
loop_
_entity.id
_entity.type
_entity.pdbx_description
1 polymer ?
#
loop_
_entity_poly.entity_id
_entity_poly.type
_entity_poly.pdbx_seq_one_letter_code
_entity_poly.pdbx_strand_id
1 'polypeptide(L)'
;MKMTAAGFIDIIYVTDDFAHAACFEVGQTYRLEYRQPSSPGRKTGISLTKERLHYGWVRERSRKPVDDVLQAGLVVLCKLERCGKRWSKMDWRLGIEREWQEGTAFFWQEDDIIDTCEAADSSSLV
;
A
#
# COMPACT_ATOMS: atom_id res chain seq x y z
N MET A 1 1.04 -4.13 -21.62
CA MET A 1 1.59 -3.79 -20.28
C MET A 1 2.55 -4.87 -19.86
N LYS A 2 3.82 -4.53 -19.61
CA LYS A 2 4.84 -5.48 -19.13
C LYS A 2 4.97 -5.28 -17.62
N MET A 3 4.41 -6.18 -16.82
CA MET A 3 4.61 -6.15 -15.36
C MET A 3 6.05 -6.60 -15.04
N THR A 4 6.91 -5.69 -14.60
CA THR A 4 8.35 -5.96 -14.40
C THR A 4 8.76 -6.32 -12.97
N ALA A 5 7.98 -5.95 -11.96
CA ALA A 5 8.14 -6.43 -10.59
C ALA A 5 6.75 -6.74 -10.02
N ALA A 6 6.53 -7.99 -9.61
CA ALA A 6 5.23 -8.42 -9.08
C ALA A 6 5.36 -9.62 -8.14
N GLY A 7 4.51 -9.68 -7.12
CA GLY A 7 4.49 -10.80 -6.19
C GLY A 7 3.43 -10.68 -5.11
N PHE A 8 3.29 -11.73 -4.30
CA PHE A 8 2.42 -11.70 -3.13
C PHE A 8 3.17 -11.16 -1.92
N ILE A 9 2.50 -10.31 -1.15
CA ILE A 9 2.99 -9.72 0.09
C ILE A 9 1.96 -9.93 1.20
N ASP A 10 2.47 -10.06 2.42
CA ASP A 10 1.62 -10.09 3.60
C ASP A 10 1.47 -8.68 4.19
N ILE A 11 0.25 -8.35 4.56
CA ILE A 11 -0.12 -7.04 5.09
C ILE A 11 -0.85 -7.18 6.43
N ILE A 12 -0.91 -6.07 7.16
CA ILE A 12 -1.60 -5.98 8.44
C ILE A 12 -2.29 -4.62 8.60
N TYR A 13 -3.57 -4.66 8.95
CA TYR A 13 -4.36 -3.48 9.30
C TYR A 13 -4.55 -3.38 10.80
N VAL A 14 -4.73 -2.15 11.28
CA VAL A 14 -5.04 -1.82 12.68
C VAL A 14 -6.13 -0.77 12.71
N THR A 15 -7.20 -1.00 13.46
CA THR A 15 -8.26 -0.01 13.72
C THR A 15 -8.65 0.02 15.18
N ASP A 16 -9.16 1.18 15.61
CA ASP A 16 -9.88 1.41 16.86
C ASP A 16 -11.38 1.69 16.64
N ASP A 17 -11.85 1.81 15.39
CA ASP A 17 -13.25 2.01 15.05
C ASP A 17 -13.87 0.72 14.44
N PHE A 18 -14.88 0.19 15.13
CA PHE A 18 -15.63 -1.01 14.78
C PHE A 18 -16.79 -0.72 13.80
N ALA A 19 -17.25 0.54 13.74
CA ALA A 19 -18.50 0.90 13.09
C ALA A 19 -18.38 0.98 11.56
N HIS A 20 -17.17 1.14 11.04
CA HIS A 20 -16.92 1.30 9.61
C HIS A 20 -16.25 0.04 9.05
N ALA A 21 -17.07 -0.70 8.28
CA ALA A 21 -16.79 -1.80 7.35
C ALA A 21 -15.34 -2.28 7.15
N ALA A 22 -15.18 -3.61 7.16
CA ALA A 22 -14.03 -4.40 6.69
C ALA A 22 -12.66 -3.69 6.75
N CYS A 23 -11.83 -4.10 7.72
CA CYS A 23 -10.41 -3.73 7.87
C CYS A 23 -9.60 -3.74 6.56
N PHE A 24 -10.06 -4.52 5.60
CA PHE A 24 -9.50 -4.76 4.29
C PHE A 24 -10.65 -5.20 3.36
N GLU A 25 -10.80 -4.56 2.19
CA GLU A 25 -11.82 -4.92 1.20
C GLU A 25 -11.16 -5.62 0.00
N VAL A 26 -11.56 -6.87 -0.26
CA VAL A 26 -10.96 -7.68 -1.32
C VAL A 26 -11.25 -7.06 -2.67
N GLY A 27 -10.22 -6.98 -3.51
CA GLY A 27 -10.30 -6.36 -4.82
C GLY A 27 -9.93 -4.88 -4.85
N GLN A 28 -9.84 -4.20 -3.70
CA GLN A 28 -9.40 -2.81 -3.64
C GLN A 28 -7.89 -2.69 -3.88
N THR A 29 -7.53 -1.61 -4.56
CA THR A 29 -6.14 -1.24 -4.84
C THR A 29 -5.67 -0.13 -3.89
N TYR A 30 -4.45 -0.26 -3.41
CA TYR A 30 -3.76 0.68 -2.53
C TYR A 30 -2.40 1.03 -3.12
N ARG A 31 -1.93 2.25 -2.83
CA ARG A 31 -0.53 2.64 -3.08
C ARG A 31 0.34 2.19 -1.91
N LEU A 32 1.54 1.72 -2.21
CA LEU A 32 2.56 1.42 -1.22
C LEU A 32 3.55 2.59 -1.15
N GLU A 33 3.81 3.06 0.06
CA GLU A 33 4.71 4.21 0.29
C GLU A 33 5.41 4.11 1.64
N TYR A 34 6.57 4.76 1.76
CA TYR A 34 7.25 4.88 3.04
C TYR A 34 6.46 5.74 4.01
N ARG A 35 6.31 5.26 5.24
CA ARG A 35 5.65 6.00 6.30
C ARG A 35 6.33 5.77 7.64
N GLN A 36 6.56 6.86 8.36
CA GLN A 36 7.02 6.81 9.74
C GLN A 36 5.86 6.38 10.65
N PRO A 37 6.00 5.29 11.44
CA PRO A 37 4.96 4.93 12.39
C PRO A 37 4.79 6.02 13.46
N SER A 38 3.55 6.22 13.91
CA SER A 38 3.25 7.13 15.02
C SER A 38 3.78 6.65 16.37
N SER A 39 4.16 5.38 16.47
CA SER A 39 4.79 4.81 17.65
C SER A 39 6.25 5.27 17.76
N PRO A 40 6.66 5.91 18.88
CA PRO A 40 8.03 6.38 19.07
C PRO A 40 9.07 5.27 18.90
N GLY A 41 10.23 5.61 18.33
CA GLY A 41 11.38 4.71 18.20
C GLY A 41 11.22 3.59 17.17
N ARG A 42 10.12 3.55 16.41
CA ARG A 42 9.95 2.58 15.32
C ARG A 42 10.62 3.08 14.04
N LYS A 43 11.25 2.17 13.31
CA LYS A 43 11.81 2.45 11.97
C LYS A 43 10.68 2.74 10.98
N THR A 44 10.98 3.52 9.95
CA THR A 44 10.10 3.71 8.77
C THR A 44 9.63 2.36 8.25
N GLY A 45 8.32 2.25 8.02
CA GLY A 45 7.70 1.08 7.40
C GLY A 45 7.19 1.40 6.00
N ILE A 46 6.60 0.39 5.36
CA ILE A 46 5.87 0.56 4.09
C ILE A 46 4.39 0.45 4.41
N SER A 47 3.65 1.53 4.15
CA SER A 47 2.21 1.61 4.40
C SER A 47 1.39 1.42 3.14
N LEU A 48 0.18 0.89 3.33
CA LEU A 48 -0.89 0.94 2.35
C LEU A 48 -1.63 2.27 2.50
N THR A 49 -1.76 3.00 1.40
CA THR A 49 -2.43 4.30 1.38
C THR A 49 -3.43 4.35 0.22
N LYS A 50 -4.62 4.89 0.48
CA LYS A 50 -5.63 5.19 -0.54
C LYS A 50 -6.29 6.51 -0.18
N GLU A 51 -6.45 7.42 -1.15
CA GLU A 51 -7.07 8.74 -0.92
C GLU A 51 -6.43 9.52 0.25
N ARG A 52 -5.09 9.40 0.39
CA ARG A 52 -4.28 9.97 1.49
C ARG A 52 -4.56 9.40 2.88
N LEU A 53 -5.43 8.40 3.00
CA LEU A 53 -5.71 7.67 4.24
C LEU A 53 -4.84 6.42 4.35
N HIS A 54 -4.44 6.13 5.58
CA HIS A 54 -3.61 4.98 5.92
C HIS A 54 -4.47 3.75 6.19
N TYR A 55 -4.16 2.63 5.52
CA TYR A 55 -4.87 1.36 5.62
C TYR A 55 -3.95 0.21 6.10
N GLY A 56 -2.90 0.53 6.84
CA GLY A 56 -2.04 -0.49 7.45
C GLY A 56 -0.69 -0.64 6.75
N TRP A 57 -0.05 -1.77 6.99
CA TRP A 57 1.39 -1.94 6.78
C TRP A 57 1.73 -3.23 6.05
N VAL A 58 2.78 -3.19 5.25
CA VAL A 58 3.45 -4.40 4.76
C VAL A 58 4.22 -5.04 5.92
N ARG A 59 3.99 -6.35 6.13
CA ARG A 59 4.69 -7.16 7.13
C ARG A 59 6.18 -7.20 6.81
N GLU A 60 7.00 -7.19 7.85
CA GLU A 60 8.47 -7.12 7.75
C GLU A 60 9.05 -8.18 6.79
N ARG A 61 8.57 -9.42 6.87
CA ARG A 61 8.98 -10.53 5.99
C ARG A 61 8.73 -10.31 4.50
N SER A 62 7.82 -9.40 4.15
CA SER A 62 7.44 -9.09 2.77
C SER A 62 7.96 -7.74 2.29
N ARG A 63 8.71 -7.00 3.11
CA ARG A 63 9.13 -5.62 2.79
C ARG A 63 10.18 -5.55 1.70
N LYS A 64 11.20 -6.41 1.75
CA LYS A 64 12.37 -6.33 0.86
C LYS A 64 12.01 -6.19 -0.64
N PRO A 65 11.13 -7.04 -1.22
CA PRO A 65 10.80 -6.90 -2.64
C PRO A 65 10.06 -5.59 -2.97
N VAL A 66 9.27 -5.05 -2.03
CA VAL A 66 8.58 -3.77 -2.22
C VAL A 66 9.56 -2.60 -2.05
N ASP A 67 10.44 -2.70 -1.06
CA ASP A 67 11.50 -1.73 -0.75
C ASP A 67 12.44 -1.53 -1.94
N ASP A 68 12.81 -2.60 -2.64
CA ASP A 68 13.67 -2.54 -3.83
C ASP A 68 13.04 -1.70 -4.95
N VAL A 69 11.73 -1.83 -5.15
CA VAL A 69 11.01 -1.07 -6.19
C VAL A 69 10.82 0.39 -5.76
N LEU A 70 10.52 0.64 -4.49
CA LEU A 70 10.40 2.00 -3.96
C LEU A 70 11.74 2.75 -3.97
N GLN A 71 12.86 2.09 -3.67
CA GLN A 71 14.20 2.68 -3.74
C GLN A 71 14.62 3.02 -5.17
N ALA A 72 14.11 2.30 -6.17
CA ALA A 72 14.27 2.64 -7.57
C ALA A 72 13.46 3.88 -7.99
N GLY A 73 12.69 4.49 -7.09
CA GLY A 73 11.87 5.68 -7.36
C GLY A 73 10.56 5.38 -8.08
N LEU A 74 10.16 4.11 -8.18
CA LEU A 74 8.98 3.68 -8.93
C LEU A 74 7.71 3.72 -8.08
N VAL A 75 6.58 3.90 -8.74
CA VAL A 75 5.26 3.81 -8.10
C VAL A 75 4.89 2.35 -7.89
N VAL A 76 4.51 2.00 -6.66
CA VAL A 76 4.11 0.64 -6.30
C VAL A 76 2.67 0.62 -5.85
N LEU A 77 1.90 -0.27 -6.46
CA LEU A 77 0.51 -0.52 -6.12
C LEU A 77 0.37 -1.95 -5.60
N CYS A 78 -0.69 -2.19 -4.82
CA CYS A 78 -1.11 -3.54 -4.48
C CYS A 78 -2.62 -3.67 -4.45
N LYS A 79 -3.09 -4.86 -4.80
CA LYS A 79 -4.49 -5.25 -4.72
C LYS A 79 -4.66 -6.27 -3.62
N LEU A 80 -5.64 -6.07 -2.76
CA LEU A 80 -5.95 -7.06 -1.75
C LEU A 80 -6.59 -8.30 -2.38
N GLU A 81 -6.01 -9.46 -2.10
CA GLU A 81 -6.48 -10.74 -2.65
C GLU A 81 -7.20 -11.59 -1.60
N ARG A 82 -6.72 -11.59 -0.35
CA ARG A 82 -7.29 -12.40 0.72
C ARG A 82 -7.25 -11.68 2.07
N CYS A 83 -8.34 -11.83 2.82
CA CYS A 83 -8.40 -11.51 4.24
C CYS A 83 -7.94 -12.71 5.06
N GLY A 84 -7.05 -12.48 6.02
CA GLY A 84 -6.51 -13.46 6.94
C GLY A 84 -7.17 -13.38 8.32
N LYS A 85 -6.43 -13.85 9.32
CA LYS A 85 -6.88 -13.88 10.72
C LYS A 85 -7.19 -12.46 11.24
N ARG A 86 -8.28 -12.33 12.01
CA ARG A 86 -8.61 -11.15 12.81
C ARG A 86 -8.42 -11.45 14.29
N TRP A 87 -7.93 -10.47 15.06
CA TRP A 87 -7.79 -10.58 16.51
C TRP A 87 -7.78 -9.19 17.16
N SER A 88 -8.08 -9.16 18.44
CA SER A 88 -8.08 -7.94 19.24
C SER A 88 -6.96 -7.98 20.26
N LYS A 89 -6.35 -6.83 20.55
CA LYS A 89 -5.29 -6.69 21.54
C LYS A 89 -5.34 -5.30 22.17
N MET A 90 -5.23 -5.26 23.48
CA MET A 90 -5.08 -4.01 24.23
C MET A 90 -3.81 -3.25 23.79
N ASP A 91 -3.98 -2.02 23.32
CA ASP A 91 -2.88 -1.06 23.14
C ASP A 91 -2.72 -0.27 24.46
N TRP A 92 -1.91 -0.81 25.37
CA TRP A 92 -1.65 -0.24 26.69
C TRP A 92 -1.13 1.21 26.66
N ARG A 93 -0.54 1.65 25.56
CA ARG A 93 -0.09 3.05 25.41
C ARG A 93 -1.26 4.01 25.27
N LEU A 94 -2.34 3.57 24.64
CA LEU A 94 -3.53 4.37 24.40
C LEU A 94 -4.67 4.03 25.36
N GLY A 95 -4.57 2.91 26.08
CA GLY A 95 -5.63 2.42 26.96
C GLY A 95 -6.89 1.97 26.19
N ILE A 96 -6.74 1.62 24.91
CA ILE A 96 -7.85 1.19 24.05
C ILE A 96 -7.59 -0.21 23.51
N GLU A 97 -8.65 -0.98 23.35
CA GLU A 97 -8.59 -2.24 22.61
C GLU A 97 -8.50 -1.94 21.11
N ARG A 98 -7.54 -2.58 20.44
CA ARG A 98 -7.35 -2.44 19.00
C ARG A 98 -7.60 -3.74 18.30
N GLU A 99 -8.19 -3.65 17.14
CA GLU A 99 -8.37 -4.79 16.27
C GLU A 99 -7.35 -4.82 15.16
N TRP A 100 -6.92 -6.02 14.84
CA TRP A 100 -5.90 -6.30 13.87
C TRP A 100 -6.44 -7.33 12.89
N GLN A 101 -6.10 -7.15 11.62
CA GLN A 101 -6.43 -8.11 10.57
C GLN A 101 -5.22 -8.35 9.68
N GLU A 102 -4.93 -9.62 9.42
CA GLU A 102 -3.98 -10.04 8.40
C GLU A 102 -4.61 -10.00 7.00
N GLY A 103 -3.78 -9.86 5.99
CA GLY A 103 -4.19 -10.03 4.60
C GLY A 103 -3.01 -10.42 3.72
N THR A 104 -3.35 -10.90 2.53
CA THR A 104 -2.40 -11.12 1.44
C THR A 104 -2.81 -10.25 0.28
N ALA A 105 -1.84 -9.50 -0.27
CA ALA A 105 -2.04 -8.63 -1.42
C ALA A 105 -1.06 -9.02 -2.54
N PHE A 106 -1.48 -8.82 -3.77
CA PHE A 106 -0.59 -8.89 -4.93
C PHE A 106 -0.10 -7.48 -5.24
N PHE A 107 1.21 -7.26 -5.27
CA PHE A 107 1.79 -5.96 -5.61
C PHE A 107 2.38 -5.97 -7.02
N TRP A 108 2.41 -4.80 -7.65
CA TRP A 108 3.07 -4.55 -8.91
C TRP A 108 3.61 -3.12 -8.97
N GLN A 109 4.61 -2.88 -9.81
CA GLN A 109 5.01 -1.53 -10.19
C GLN A 109 4.04 -0.97 -11.24
N GLU A 110 3.68 0.30 -11.12
CA GLU A 110 2.98 1.04 -12.18
C GLU A 110 4.04 1.53 -13.18
N ASP A 111 3.88 1.16 -14.45
CA ASP A 111 4.73 1.70 -15.51
C ASP A 111 4.28 3.15 -15.77
N ASP A 112 5.19 4.11 -15.65
CA ASP A 112 4.93 5.48 -16.09
C ASP A 112 4.60 5.45 -17.60
N ILE A 113 3.31 5.60 -17.94
CA ILE A 113 2.94 6.03 -19.29
C ILE A 113 3.22 7.53 -19.32
N ILE A 114 4.45 7.90 -19.67
CA ILE A 114 4.69 9.24 -20.19
C ILE A 114 4.03 9.27 -21.56
N ASP A 115 2.78 9.72 -21.61
CA ASP A 115 2.12 10.11 -22.84
C ASP A 115 2.86 11.36 -23.33
N THR A 116 3.92 11.18 -24.13
CA THR A 116 4.48 12.27 -24.91
C THR A 116 3.46 12.59 -26.00
N CYS A 117 2.49 13.44 -25.66
CA CYS A 117 1.60 14.04 -26.65
C CYS A 117 2.47 14.76 -27.68
N GLU A 118 2.49 14.24 -28.90
CA GLU A 118 3.07 14.87 -30.07
C GLU A 118 2.47 16.26 -30.25
N ALA A 119 3.25 17.30 -29.95
CA ALA A 119 3.04 18.61 -30.55
C ALA A 119 3.65 18.61 -31.96
N ALA A 120 3.05 17.86 -32.88
CA ALA A 120 3.24 18.09 -34.31
C ALA A 120 2.27 19.20 -34.72
N ASP A 121 2.64 20.43 -34.35
CA ASP A 121 1.92 21.63 -34.74
C ASP A 121 1.92 21.72 -36.27
N SER A 122 0.73 21.55 -36.83
CA SER A 122 0.47 21.67 -38.26
C SER A 122 0.41 23.16 -38.60
N SER A 123 1.56 23.77 -38.89
CA SER A 123 1.58 25.10 -39.51
C SER A 123 1.62 24.98 -41.02
N SER A 124 0.47 25.23 -41.60
CA SER A 124 0.16 25.45 -43.01
C SER A 124 1.15 26.43 -43.68
N LEU A 125 1.86 25.95 -44.72
CA LEU A 125 2.42 26.82 -45.74
C LEU A 125 1.30 27.24 -46.69
N VAL A 126 0.97 28.54 -46.62
CA VAL A 126 0.27 29.28 -47.69
C VAL A 126 1.32 29.72 -48.72
#